data_AF-A0A6A7WD12-F1
#
_entry.id   AF-A0A6A7WD12-F1
#
_cell.length_a   1.000
_cell.length_b   1.000
_cell.length_c   1.000
_cell.angle_alpha   90.00
_cell.angle_beta   90.00
_cell.angle_gamma   90.00
#
_symmetry.space_group_name_H-M   'P 1'
#
loop_
_entity.id
_entity.type
_entity.pdbx_description
1 polymer ?
#
loop_
_entity_poly.entity_id
_entity_poly.type
_entity_poly.pdbx_seq_one_letter_code
_entity_poly.pdbx_strand_id
1 'polypeptide(L)'
;MKECKYWIVVLLQLCFLSISCGEKRTKQVALAQDHVILKFENNEDGKYSQTMIAQIIKHFHLPNNTVVTDEDVDAILLRSVDGGDGIYGGDVVSIWKYYKKQNAIQEIVTAHPMADLLWYNPDKKHGVTIGLDSVFVASEAMLVPQNPDVVVVNGTIDKMEVTYTFLVNVDARKAILLPSNRGCFGFTSEEGLPICLSFRHHTNGEPGRYSVVSVYDEKGNLVKEMSFEDYKKDEEL
;
A
#
# COMPACT_ATOMS: atom_id res chain seq x y z
N MET A 1 -5.53 54.60 -19.58
CA MET A 1 -5.48 53.64 -20.72
C MET A 1 -4.04 53.25 -21.11
N LYS A 2 -3.21 52.78 -20.18
CA LYS A 2 -1.92 52.12 -20.50
C LYS A 2 -1.59 50.91 -19.61
N GLU A 3 -2.39 50.61 -18.58
CA GLU A 3 -2.11 49.49 -17.65
C GLU A 3 -2.87 48.19 -17.96
N CYS A 4 -3.99 48.23 -18.70
CA CYS A 4 -4.71 47.00 -19.09
C CYS A 4 -3.99 46.13 -20.13
N LYS A 5 -2.95 46.63 -20.81
CA LYS A 5 -2.21 45.85 -21.82
C LYS A 5 -1.15 44.93 -21.21
N TYR A 6 -0.59 45.26 -20.05
CA TYR A 6 0.44 44.44 -19.41
C TYR A 6 -0.13 43.17 -18.77
N TRP A 7 -1.34 43.24 -18.21
CA TRP A 7 -1.99 42.08 -17.59
C TRP A 7 -2.40 41.00 -18.60
N ILE A 8 -2.78 41.39 -19.83
CA ILE A 8 -3.15 40.44 -20.89
C ILE A 8 -1.91 39.73 -21.45
N VAL A 9 -0.77 40.40 -21.54
CA VAL A 9 0.49 39.81 -22.03
C VAL A 9 1.08 38.82 -21.02
N VAL A 10 0.97 39.11 -19.71
CA VAL A 10 1.41 38.21 -18.64
C VAL A 10 0.51 36.96 -18.55
N LEU A 11 -0.81 37.11 -18.75
CA LEU A 11 -1.73 35.96 -18.81
C LEU A 11 -1.49 35.05 -20.02
N LEU A 12 -1.17 35.63 -21.19
CA LEU A 12 -0.83 34.84 -22.38
C LEU A 12 0.51 34.12 -22.24
N GLN A 13 1.53 34.73 -21.62
CA GLN A 13 2.81 34.05 -21.38
C GLN A 13 2.72 32.93 -20.34
N LEU A 14 1.82 33.02 -19.35
CA LEU A 14 1.55 31.93 -18.41
C LEU A 14 0.87 30.73 -19.09
N CYS A 15 0.03 30.96 -20.11
CA CYS A 15 -0.55 29.87 -20.90
C CYS A 15 0.47 29.14 -21.78
N PHE A 16 1.55 29.81 -22.22
CA PHE A 16 2.61 29.20 -23.04
C PHE A 16 3.68 28.43 -22.24
N LEU A 17 3.78 28.65 -20.92
CA LEU A 17 4.65 27.85 -20.04
C LEU A 17 4.01 26.55 -19.54
N SER A 18 2.70 26.36 -19.77
CA SER A 18 1.96 25.13 -19.45
C SER A 18 1.84 24.13 -20.63
N ILE A 19 2.54 24.37 -21.74
CA ILE A 19 2.58 23.46 -22.90
C ILE A 19 4.04 23.19 -23.28
N SER A 20 4.74 22.41 -22.46
CA SER A 20 6.00 21.78 -22.85
C SER A 20 6.08 20.40 -22.20
N CYS A 21 6.34 19.39 -23.03
CA CYS A 21 6.40 17.96 -22.72
C CYS A 21 5.12 17.32 -22.16
N GLY A 22 4.09 17.34 -23.00
CA GLY A 22 3.17 16.21 -23.05
C GLY A 22 3.87 14.99 -23.63
N GLU A 23 4.39 14.13 -22.75
CA GLU A 23 4.45 12.70 -23.04
C GLU A 23 3.26 12.07 -22.31
N LYS A 24 2.11 12.08 -22.97
CA LYS A 24 1.02 11.19 -22.60
C LYS A 24 1.56 9.76 -22.78
N ARG A 25 2.13 9.18 -21.73
CA ARG A 25 1.98 7.75 -21.52
C ARG A 25 0.49 7.53 -21.30
N THR A 26 -0.22 7.32 -22.42
CA THR A 26 -1.44 6.53 -22.42
C THR A 26 -1.08 5.25 -21.66
N LYS A 27 -1.48 5.19 -20.37
CA LYS A 27 -1.57 3.91 -19.67
C LYS A 27 -2.46 3.06 -20.56
N GLN A 28 -1.82 2.06 -21.15
CA GLN A 28 -2.44 1.04 -21.94
C GLN A 28 -3.40 0.32 -20.99
N VAL A 29 -4.67 0.73 -20.99
CA VAL A 29 -5.74 -0.23 -20.70
C VAL A 29 -5.63 -1.17 -21.88
N ALA A 30 -4.93 -2.30 -21.69
CA ALA A 30 -4.83 -3.33 -22.70
C ALA A 30 -6.27 -3.78 -23.00
N LEU A 31 -6.80 -3.30 -24.12
CA LEU A 31 -8.08 -3.73 -24.63
C LEU A 31 -7.86 -5.16 -25.15
N ALA A 32 -8.57 -6.10 -24.53
CA ALA A 32 -8.41 -7.54 -24.67
C ALA A 32 -8.11 -7.98 -26.11
N GLN A 33 -6.91 -8.51 -26.34
CA GLN A 33 -6.60 -9.26 -27.55
C GLN A 33 -6.68 -10.76 -27.23
N ASP A 34 -7.53 -11.42 -28.03
CA ASP A 34 -7.86 -12.85 -28.09
C ASP A 34 -8.29 -13.54 -26.79
N HIS A 35 -9.60 -13.80 -26.73
CA HIS A 35 -10.29 -14.54 -25.68
C HIS A 35 -9.88 -16.02 -25.66
N VAL A 36 -8.65 -16.31 -25.21
CA VAL A 36 -8.41 -17.54 -24.48
C VAL A 36 -8.82 -17.25 -23.04
N ILE A 37 -10.08 -17.57 -22.71
CA ILE A 37 -10.50 -17.62 -21.30
C ILE A 37 -9.73 -18.79 -20.70
N LEU A 38 -8.56 -18.50 -20.12
CA LEU A 38 -7.86 -19.46 -19.29
C LEU A 38 -8.72 -19.67 -18.04
N LYS A 39 -9.50 -20.75 -18.04
CA LYS A 39 -10.15 -21.24 -16.83
C LYS A 39 -9.07 -21.84 -15.94
N PHE A 40 -8.66 -21.09 -14.94
CA PHE A 40 -7.81 -21.59 -13.87
C PHE A 40 -8.73 -22.25 -12.84
N GLU A 41 -8.63 -23.57 -12.66
CA GLU A 41 -9.38 -24.29 -11.63
C GLU A 41 -8.67 -24.15 -10.27
N ASN A 42 -9.41 -23.74 -9.25
CA ASN A 42 -8.86 -23.67 -7.89
C ASN A 42 -8.37 -25.05 -7.42
N ASN A 43 -7.35 -25.10 -6.57
CA ASN A 43 -7.10 -26.30 -5.78
C ASN A 43 -8.23 -26.53 -4.76
N GLU A 44 -8.21 -27.66 -4.05
CA GLU A 44 -9.25 -28.04 -3.07
C GLU A 44 -9.48 -26.97 -1.98
N ASP A 45 -8.49 -26.12 -1.73
CA ASP A 45 -8.52 -25.02 -0.75
C ASP A 45 -8.95 -23.66 -1.33
N GLY A 46 -9.32 -23.57 -2.61
CA GLY A 46 -9.73 -22.31 -3.23
C GLY A 46 -8.58 -21.40 -3.70
N LYS A 47 -7.32 -21.85 -3.55
CA LYS A 47 -6.09 -21.14 -3.92
C LYS A 47 -5.57 -21.54 -5.30
N TYR A 48 -4.79 -20.67 -5.93
CA TYR A 48 -4.18 -20.93 -7.22
C TYR A 48 -2.89 -21.73 -7.04
N SER A 49 -2.68 -22.75 -7.88
CA SER A 49 -1.42 -23.49 -7.89
C SER A 49 -0.26 -22.63 -8.38
N GLN A 50 0.97 -23.01 -8.00
CA GLN A 50 2.20 -22.33 -8.47
C GLN A 50 2.29 -22.29 -10.01
N THR A 51 1.80 -23.33 -10.69
CA THR A 51 1.75 -23.36 -12.16
C THR A 51 0.80 -22.31 -12.72
N MET A 52 -0.35 -22.09 -12.09
CA MET A 52 -1.31 -21.07 -12.50
C MET A 52 -0.76 -19.67 -12.25
N ILE A 53 -0.14 -19.44 -11.09
CA ILE A 53 0.54 -18.17 -10.78
C ILE A 53 1.61 -17.87 -11.82
N ALA A 54 2.44 -18.86 -12.19
CA ALA A 54 3.44 -18.69 -13.25
C ALA A 54 2.83 -18.36 -14.62
N GLN A 55 1.67 -18.94 -14.94
CA GLN A 55 0.93 -18.60 -16.17
C GLN A 55 0.39 -17.17 -16.14
N ILE A 56 -0.12 -16.70 -15.00
CA ILE A 56 -0.58 -15.30 -14.80
C ILE A 56 0.60 -14.35 -14.98
N ILE A 57 1.72 -14.59 -14.28
CA ILE A 57 2.95 -13.77 -14.38
C ILE A 57 3.39 -13.66 -15.84
N LYS A 58 3.42 -14.77 -16.57
CA LYS A 58 3.78 -14.79 -17.99
C LYS A 58 2.76 -14.08 -18.88
N HIS A 59 1.47 -14.31 -18.67
CA HIS A 59 0.40 -13.74 -19.49
C HIS A 59 0.35 -12.21 -19.38
N PHE A 60 0.51 -11.69 -18.17
CA PHE A 60 0.50 -10.24 -17.90
C PHE A 60 1.89 -9.60 -17.96
N HIS A 61 2.94 -10.34 -18.35
CA HIS A 61 4.30 -9.84 -18.47
C HIS A 61 4.83 -9.18 -17.18
N LEU A 62 4.46 -9.73 -16.02
CA LEU A 62 4.97 -9.27 -14.74
C LEU A 62 6.45 -9.64 -14.58
N PRO A 63 7.22 -8.94 -13.72
CA PRO A 63 8.60 -9.30 -13.44
C PRO A 63 8.75 -10.78 -13.02
N ASN A 64 9.82 -11.45 -13.46
CA ASN A 64 9.99 -12.89 -13.22
C ASN A 64 10.17 -13.25 -11.73
N ASN A 65 10.53 -12.29 -10.88
CA ASN A 65 10.64 -12.46 -9.44
C ASN A 65 9.35 -12.09 -8.68
N THR A 66 8.23 -11.99 -9.39
CA THR A 66 6.92 -11.76 -8.78
C THR A 66 6.52 -12.95 -7.93
N VAL A 67 6.08 -12.69 -6.70
CA VAL A 67 5.61 -13.70 -5.74
C VAL A 67 4.22 -13.33 -5.22
N VAL A 68 3.44 -14.32 -4.77
CA VAL A 68 2.16 -14.07 -4.10
C VAL A 68 2.44 -13.53 -2.69
N THR A 69 1.77 -12.44 -2.32
CA THR A 69 1.78 -11.90 -0.95
C THR A 69 0.47 -12.15 -0.20
N ASP A 70 -0.65 -12.24 -0.91
CA ASP A 70 -1.93 -12.63 -0.33
C ASP A 70 -2.88 -13.17 -1.42
N GLU A 71 -3.87 -13.96 -1.03
CA GLU A 71 -4.85 -14.56 -1.94
C GLU A 71 -6.17 -14.84 -1.22
N ASP A 72 -7.28 -14.47 -1.87
CA ASP A 72 -8.63 -14.87 -1.48
C ASP A 72 -9.39 -15.50 -2.65
N VAL A 73 -10.71 -15.68 -2.50
CA VAL A 73 -11.57 -16.29 -3.51
C VAL A 73 -11.69 -15.47 -4.81
N ASP A 74 -11.50 -14.15 -4.74
CA ASP A 74 -11.77 -13.21 -5.83
C ASP A 74 -10.50 -12.57 -6.42
N ALA A 75 -9.40 -12.52 -5.67
CA ALA A 75 -8.18 -11.82 -6.07
C ALA A 75 -6.89 -12.48 -5.55
N ILE A 76 -5.78 -12.13 -6.19
CA ILE A 76 -4.42 -12.46 -5.77
C ILE A 76 -3.63 -11.15 -5.71
N LEU A 77 -2.96 -10.91 -4.58
CA LEU A 77 -1.94 -9.87 -4.47
C LEU A 77 -0.58 -10.46 -4.81
N LEU A 78 0.10 -9.79 -5.72
CA LEU A 78 1.40 -10.17 -6.25
C LEU A 78 2.39 -9.05 -5.94
N ARG A 79 3.58 -9.41 -5.48
CA ARG A 79 4.67 -8.49 -5.15
C ARG A 79 5.85 -8.76 -6.07
N SER A 80 6.35 -7.73 -6.74
CA SER A 80 7.57 -7.79 -7.54
C SER A 80 8.59 -6.79 -7.02
N VAL A 81 9.86 -7.18 -7.05
CA VAL A 81 10.97 -6.34 -6.56
C VAL A 81 11.85 -5.94 -7.74
N ASP A 82 11.93 -4.66 -8.06
CA ASP A 82 12.96 -4.16 -8.96
C ASP A 82 14.17 -3.75 -8.12
N GLY A 83 15.17 -4.63 -8.10
CA GLY A 83 16.43 -4.40 -7.39
C GLY A 83 17.25 -3.38 -8.17
N GLY A 84 17.21 -2.12 -7.75
CA GLY A 84 18.00 -1.07 -8.37
C GLY A 84 19.41 -1.03 -7.78
N ASP A 85 20.41 -1.10 -8.65
CA ASP A 85 21.80 -0.65 -8.41
C ASP A 85 21.89 0.88 -8.21
N GLY A 86 20.82 1.51 -7.72
CA GLY A 86 20.68 2.95 -7.56
C GLY A 86 21.54 3.48 -6.42
N ILE A 87 21.82 4.78 -6.46
CA ILE A 87 22.79 5.53 -5.64
C ILE A 87 22.59 5.34 -4.11
N TYR A 88 21.43 4.83 -3.67
CA TYR A 88 21.08 4.53 -2.26
C TYR A 88 20.73 3.05 -1.97
N GLY A 89 20.88 2.13 -2.95
CA GLY A 89 20.84 0.67 -2.74
C GLY A 89 19.55 0.06 -2.21
N GLY A 90 18.40 0.71 -2.42
CA GLY A 90 17.10 0.22 -1.94
C GLY A 90 16.24 -0.41 -3.03
N ASP A 91 15.49 -1.45 -2.65
CA ASP A 91 14.54 -2.15 -3.51
C ASP A 91 13.34 -1.25 -3.88
N VAL A 92 12.97 -1.20 -5.16
CA VAL A 92 11.68 -0.66 -5.60
C VAL A 92 10.69 -1.82 -5.63
N VAL A 93 9.53 -1.67 -4.99
CA VAL A 93 8.56 -2.77 -4.88
C VAL A 93 7.24 -2.38 -5.50
N SER A 94 6.75 -3.17 -6.45
CA SER A 94 5.40 -3.03 -6.98
C SER A 94 4.47 -4.09 -6.40
N ILE A 95 3.28 -3.64 -5.99
CA ILE A 95 2.16 -4.51 -5.63
C ILE A 95 1.16 -4.49 -6.78
N TRP A 96 0.75 -5.68 -7.21
CA TRP A 96 -0.24 -5.90 -8.24
C TRP A 96 -1.41 -6.66 -7.66
N LYS A 97 -2.62 -6.38 -8.15
CA LYS A 97 -3.82 -7.15 -7.84
C LYS A 97 -4.33 -7.79 -9.11
N TYR A 98 -4.33 -9.12 -9.13
CA TYR A 98 -5.00 -9.91 -10.14
C TYR A 98 -6.43 -10.21 -9.70
N TYR A 99 -7.39 -9.85 -10.53
CA TYR A 99 -8.81 -10.09 -10.30
C TYR A 99 -9.24 -11.36 -11.05
N LYS A 100 -9.56 -12.42 -10.31
CA LYS A 100 -9.80 -13.77 -10.85
C LYS A 100 -10.99 -13.80 -11.80
N LYS A 101 -12.11 -13.17 -11.43
CA LYS A 101 -13.36 -13.13 -12.23
C LYS A 101 -13.20 -12.37 -13.54
N GLN A 102 -12.48 -11.24 -13.49
CA GLN A 102 -12.30 -10.35 -14.64
C GLN A 102 -11.15 -10.81 -15.54
N ASN A 103 -10.31 -11.73 -15.06
CA ASN A 103 -9.04 -12.08 -15.68
C ASN A 103 -8.24 -10.82 -16.07
N ALA A 104 -8.10 -9.92 -15.10
CA ALA A 104 -7.47 -8.61 -15.29
C ALA A 104 -6.48 -8.35 -14.15
N ILE A 105 -5.47 -7.52 -14.43
CA ILE A 105 -4.48 -7.12 -13.43
C ILE A 105 -4.37 -5.61 -13.34
N GLN A 106 -4.13 -5.11 -12.13
CA GLN A 106 -3.94 -3.69 -11.85
C GLN A 106 -2.71 -3.52 -10.97
N GLU A 107 -1.86 -2.56 -11.31
CA GLU A 107 -0.82 -2.06 -10.41
C GLU A 107 -1.49 -1.26 -9.29
N ILE A 108 -1.26 -1.67 -8.05
CA ILE A 108 -1.83 -1.02 -6.85
C ILE A 108 -0.95 0.13 -6.41
N VAL A 109 0.35 -0.13 -6.25
CA VAL A 109 1.33 0.86 -5.83
C VAL A 109 2.73 0.42 -6.27
N THR A 110 3.57 1.40 -6.59
CA THR A 110 5.02 1.24 -6.71
C THR A 110 5.67 2.03 -5.59
N ALA A 111 6.19 1.30 -4.62
CA ALA A 111 6.82 1.82 -3.42
C ALA A 111 8.31 2.05 -3.62
N HIS A 112 8.82 3.18 -3.13
CA HIS A 112 10.21 3.60 -3.34
C HIS A 112 10.95 3.83 -2.01
N PRO A 113 12.25 3.50 -1.90
CA PRO A 113 13.07 3.79 -0.71
C PRO A 113 13.28 5.28 -0.43
N MET A 114 12.91 6.15 -1.37
CA MET A 114 13.01 7.62 -1.25
C MET A 114 11.64 8.29 -1.15
N ALA A 115 10.58 7.53 -0.90
CA ALA A 115 9.27 8.11 -0.61
C ALA A 115 9.40 9.10 0.57
N ASP A 116 8.94 10.33 0.35
CA ASP A 116 9.10 11.43 1.30
C ASP A 116 8.10 11.26 2.47
N LEU A 117 8.63 11.28 3.70
CA LEU A 117 7.79 11.32 4.88
C LEU A 117 8.47 12.16 5.96
N LEU A 118 8.40 13.47 5.77
CA LEU A 118 9.01 14.42 6.69
C LEU A 118 8.37 14.46 8.10
N TRP A 119 7.21 13.82 8.37
CA TRP A 119 6.54 13.94 9.67
C TRP A 119 5.62 12.75 10.05
N TYR A 120 6.19 11.66 10.57
CA TYR A 120 5.42 10.55 11.17
C TYR A 120 5.32 10.66 12.70
N ASN A 121 4.12 10.45 13.26
CA ASN A 121 3.93 10.25 14.69
C ASN A 121 2.90 9.12 14.91
N PRO A 122 3.30 7.97 15.50
CA PRO A 122 2.42 6.83 15.75
C PRO A 122 1.41 7.06 16.89
N ASP A 123 1.53 8.14 17.67
CA ASP A 123 0.62 8.44 18.78
C ASP A 123 -0.66 9.18 18.34
N LYS A 124 -0.87 9.34 17.03
CA LYS A 124 -2.09 9.95 16.48
C LYS A 124 -3.25 8.96 16.56
N LYS A 125 -4.47 9.50 16.75
CA LYS A 125 -5.72 8.71 16.70
C LYS A 125 -6.33 8.61 15.30
N HIS A 126 -5.72 9.25 14.31
CA HIS A 126 -6.18 9.26 12.93
C HIS A 126 -5.00 9.09 11.99
N GLY A 127 -5.22 8.33 10.92
CA GLY A 127 -4.29 8.20 9.82
C GLY A 127 -4.14 9.50 9.04
N VAL A 128 -3.06 9.58 8.26
CA VAL A 128 -2.74 10.74 7.43
C VAL A 128 -2.88 10.34 5.96
N THR A 129 -3.70 11.06 5.21
CA THR A 129 -3.79 10.87 3.77
C THR A 129 -2.52 11.38 3.09
N ILE A 130 -1.93 10.54 2.25
CA ILE A 130 -0.71 10.82 1.49
C ILE A 130 -0.90 10.40 0.01
N GLY A 131 0.02 10.83 -0.85
CA GLY A 131 0.09 10.36 -2.23
C GLY A 131 0.56 8.90 -2.30
N LEU A 132 0.23 8.22 -3.40
CA LEU A 132 0.71 6.84 -3.62
C LEU A 132 2.24 6.76 -3.75
N ASP A 133 2.87 7.84 -4.21
CA ASP A 133 4.32 8.03 -4.32
C ASP A 133 5.02 8.17 -2.95
N SER A 134 4.25 8.33 -1.87
CA SER A 134 4.75 8.38 -0.49
C SER A 134 4.68 7.03 0.25
N VAL A 135 4.31 5.94 -0.43
CA VAL A 135 4.32 4.59 0.16
C VAL A 135 5.75 4.04 0.14
N PHE A 136 6.26 3.66 1.31
CA PHE A 136 7.60 3.08 1.46
C PHE A 136 7.69 1.66 0.96
N VAL A 137 8.93 1.19 0.77
CA VAL A 137 9.30 -0.13 0.27
C VAL A 137 8.40 -1.20 0.89
N ALA A 138 7.49 -1.73 0.08
CA ALA A 138 6.48 -2.66 0.54
C ALA A 138 7.13 -4.01 0.90
N SER A 139 6.96 -4.44 2.14
CA SER A 139 7.38 -5.75 2.60
C SER A 139 6.29 -6.80 2.38
N GLU A 140 5.03 -6.39 2.52
CA GLU A 140 3.85 -7.24 2.50
C GLU A 140 2.63 -6.43 2.09
N ALA A 141 1.66 -7.08 1.45
CA ALA A 141 0.34 -6.52 1.23
C ALA A 141 -0.75 -7.55 1.53
N MET A 142 -1.90 -7.08 2.00
CA MET A 142 -3.04 -7.89 2.44
C MET A 142 -4.33 -7.40 1.79
N LEU A 143 -5.18 -8.34 1.37
CA LEU A 143 -6.54 -8.08 0.93
C LEU A 143 -7.40 -7.73 2.14
N VAL A 144 -8.18 -6.65 2.04
CA VAL A 144 -9.09 -6.24 3.12
C VAL A 144 -10.37 -7.04 3.01
N PRO A 145 -10.77 -7.80 4.05
CA PRO A 145 -12.04 -8.50 4.04
C PRO A 145 -13.20 -7.53 3.82
N GLN A 146 -14.14 -7.91 2.96
CA GLN A 146 -15.36 -7.14 2.67
C GLN A 146 -15.13 -5.76 2.00
N ASN A 147 -13.88 -5.36 1.72
CA ASN A 147 -13.57 -4.14 1.00
C ASN A 147 -12.57 -4.41 -0.14
N PRO A 148 -13.05 -4.75 -1.34
CA PRO A 148 -12.18 -5.09 -2.47
C PRO A 148 -11.42 -3.89 -3.05
N ASP A 149 -11.78 -2.66 -2.71
CA ASP A 149 -11.19 -1.44 -3.30
C ASP A 149 -9.97 -0.95 -2.51
N VAL A 150 -9.74 -1.53 -1.33
CA VAL A 150 -8.64 -1.18 -0.44
C VAL A 150 -7.69 -2.38 -0.30
N VAL A 151 -6.40 -2.07 -0.34
CA VAL A 151 -5.32 -3.02 -0.01
C VAL A 151 -4.55 -2.44 1.18
N VAL A 152 -4.27 -3.26 2.17
CA VAL A 152 -3.33 -2.89 3.24
C VAL A 152 -1.92 -3.18 2.74
N VAL A 153 -1.02 -2.21 2.81
CA VAL A 153 0.39 -2.37 2.48
C VAL A 153 1.22 -2.08 3.72
N ASN A 154 2.03 -3.04 4.14
CA ASN A 154 3.08 -2.82 5.13
C ASN A 154 4.38 -2.47 4.40
N GLY A 155 5.09 -1.45 4.88
CA GLY A 155 6.35 -1.02 4.28
C GLY A 155 7.34 -0.43 5.28
N THR A 156 8.60 -0.34 4.87
CA THR A 156 9.69 0.21 5.70
C THR A 156 10.52 1.23 4.92
N ILE A 157 11.06 2.22 5.64
CA ILE A 157 12.00 3.22 5.12
C ILE A 157 13.43 2.64 5.13
N ASP A 158 13.72 1.71 6.05
CA ASP A 158 15.07 1.17 6.25
C ASP A 158 15.05 -0.18 7.04
N LYS A 159 16.20 -0.58 7.59
CA LYS A 159 16.35 -1.77 8.43
C LYS A 159 16.05 -1.53 9.92
N MET A 160 15.55 -0.36 10.33
CA MET A 160 15.36 0.01 11.74
C MET A 160 14.09 -0.58 12.39
N GLU A 161 13.60 -1.71 11.86
CA GLU A 161 12.46 -2.48 12.38
C GLU A 161 11.10 -1.77 12.46
N VAL A 162 10.98 -0.52 12.00
CA VAL A 162 9.71 0.18 11.94
C VAL A 162 8.96 -0.29 10.70
N THR A 163 7.78 -0.86 10.92
CA THR A 163 6.87 -1.23 9.83
C THR A 163 5.68 -0.28 9.86
N TYR A 164 5.55 0.50 8.79
CA TYR A 164 4.45 1.41 8.55
C TYR A 164 3.32 0.69 7.83
N THR A 165 2.08 1.09 8.10
CA THR A 165 0.90 0.50 7.45
C THR A 165 0.16 1.55 6.65
N PHE A 166 -0.17 1.21 5.40
CA PHE A 166 -0.90 2.06 4.48
C PHE A 166 -2.21 1.39 4.07
N LEU A 167 -3.33 2.11 4.16
CA LEU A 167 -4.54 1.75 3.44
C LEU A 167 -4.46 2.38 2.05
N VAL A 168 -4.29 1.55 1.02
CA VAL A 168 -4.11 1.99 -0.36
C VAL A 168 -5.42 1.81 -1.12
N ASN A 169 -5.94 2.90 -1.66
CA ASN A 169 -7.08 2.89 -2.58
C ASN A 169 -6.62 3.43 -3.94
N VAL A 170 -6.61 2.54 -4.93
CA VAL A 170 -6.05 2.83 -6.26
C VAL A 170 -6.96 3.76 -7.05
N ASP A 171 -8.27 3.54 -6.98
CA ASP A 171 -9.24 4.32 -7.74
C ASP A 171 -9.28 5.78 -7.26
N ALA A 172 -9.14 5.98 -5.95
CA ALA A 172 -8.98 7.30 -5.35
C ALA A 172 -7.56 7.89 -5.54
N ARG A 173 -6.59 7.10 -5.99
CA ARG A 173 -5.15 7.39 -6.09
C ARG A 173 -4.59 7.97 -4.78
N LYS A 174 -4.97 7.38 -3.66
CA LYS A 174 -4.60 7.85 -2.32
C LYS A 174 -4.19 6.69 -1.44
N ALA A 175 -3.26 6.97 -0.53
CA ALA A 175 -2.96 6.10 0.59
C ALA A 175 -3.28 6.82 1.91
N ILE A 176 -3.63 6.06 2.94
CA ILE A 176 -3.75 6.55 4.32
C ILE A 176 -2.70 5.84 5.14
N LEU A 177 -1.71 6.58 5.62
CA LEU A 177 -0.74 6.07 6.58
C LEU A 177 -1.42 5.95 7.95
N LEU A 178 -1.55 4.73 8.44
CA LEU A 178 -2.09 4.46 9.77
C LEU A 178 -1.04 4.77 10.85
N PRO A 179 -1.49 5.20 12.05
CA PRO A 179 -0.60 5.38 13.19
C PRO A 179 -0.23 4.03 13.82
N SER A 180 0.59 3.26 13.10
CA SER A 180 1.25 2.04 13.57
C SER A 180 2.74 2.00 13.24
N ASN A 181 3.56 1.42 14.11
CA ASN A 181 5.01 1.31 13.89
C ASN A 181 5.53 -0.15 13.86
N ARG A 182 4.62 -1.13 13.96
CA ARG A 182 4.90 -2.56 13.82
C ARG A 182 3.93 -3.28 12.87
N GLY A 183 3.36 -2.54 11.93
CA GLY A 183 2.55 -3.10 10.85
C GLY A 183 1.12 -3.48 11.25
N CYS A 184 0.33 -3.80 10.22
CA CYS A 184 -0.94 -4.50 10.34
C CYS A 184 -0.67 -5.99 10.26
N PHE A 185 -1.28 -6.77 11.16
CA PHE A 185 -1.05 -8.21 11.23
C PHE A 185 -2.32 -9.03 11.03
N GLY A 186 -3.46 -8.39 10.83
CA GLY A 186 -4.72 -9.08 10.57
C GLY A 186 -5.91 -8.13 10.58
N PHE A 187 -7.09 -8.72 10.58
CA PHE A 187 -8.35 -8.00 10.47
C PHE A 187 -9.34 -8.49 11.54
N THR A 188 -10.28 -7.63 11.92
CA THR A 188 -11.43 -8.07 12.72
C THR A 188 -12.28 -9.03 11.89
N SER A 189 -12.80 -10.09 12.52
CA SER A 189 -13.53 -11.15 11.81
C SER A 189 -14.87 -10.69 11.25
N GLU A 190 -15.56 -9.79 11.96
CA GLU A 190 -16.92 -9.35 11.60
C GLU A 190 -16.92 -8.17 10.62
N GLU A 191 -16.05 -7.19 10.84
CA GLU A 191 -16.06 -5.92 10.09
C GLU A 191 -14.90 -5.79 9.11
N GLY A 192 -13.93 -6.72 9.13
CA GLY A 192 -12.77 -6.67 8.23
C GLY A 192 -11.82 -5.49 8.53
N LEU A 193 -11.86 -4.94 9.75
CA LEU A 193 -11.09 -3.75 10.10
C LEU A 193 -9.62 -4.10 10.38
N PRO A 194 -8.64 -3.33 9.85
CA PRO A 194 -7.22 -3.57 10.08
C PRO A 194 -6.86 -3.50 11.57
N ILE A 195 -6.13 -4.51 12.03
CA ILE A 195 -5.56 -4.62 13.38
C ILE A 195 -4.05 -4.39 13.28
N CYS A 196 -3.60 -3.31 13.89
CA CYS A 196 -2.20 -2.89 13.85
C CYS A 196 -1.53 -2.99 15.21
N LEU A 197 -0.23 -3.31 15.19
CA LEU A 197 0.63 -3.32 16.36
C LEU A 197 1.49 -2.05 16.40
N SER A 198 1.69 -1.52 17.60
CA SER A 198 2.65 -0.45 17.86
C SER A 198 3.41 -0.67 19.16
N PHE A 199 4.61 -0.12 19.23
CA PHE A 199 5.29 0.16 20.49
C PHE A 199 5.19 1.63 20.85
N ARG A 200 4.81 1.90 22.10
CA ARG A 200 4.82 3.24 22.70
C ARG A 200 5.76 3.29 23.89
N HIS A 201 6.24 4.48 24.20
CA HIS A 201 7.05 4.73 25.39
C HIS A 201 6.16 5.15 26.55
N HIS A 202 6.58 4.85 27.77
CA HIS A 202 5.87 5.31 28.97
C HIS A 202 5.86 6.84 29.05
N THR A 203 4.70 7.40 29.33
CA THR A 203 4.50 8.87 29.37
C THR A 203 5.18 9.53 30.57
N ASN A 204 5.45 8.76 31.62
CA ASN A 204 6.12 9.20 32.86
C ASN A 204 7.66 9.24 32.74
N GLY A 205 8.23 8.93 31.57
CA GLY A 205 9.67 8.90 31.34
C GLY A 205 10.36 7.62 31.83
N GLU A 206 9.60 6.61 32.25
CA GLU A 206 10.16 5.30 32.58
C GLU A 206 10.80 4.65 31.35
N PRO A 207 11.98 4.00 31.52
CA PRO A 207 12.64 3.30 30.43
C PRO A 207 11.81 2.08 30.04
N GLY A 208 11.54 1.94 28.75
CA GLY A 208 10.81 0.78 28.23
C GLY A 208 9.88 1.14 27.10
N ARG A 209 9.30 0.09 26.52
CA ARG A 209 8.23 0.18 25.54
C ARG A 209 7.16 -0.84 25.89
N TYR A 210 5.91 -0.48 25.65
CA TYR A 210 4.79 -1.40 25.76
C TYR A 210 4.08 -1.54 24.41
N SER A 211 3.45 -2.69 24.24
CA SER A 211 2.66 -3.00 23.06
C SER A 211 1.31 -2.30 23.12
N VAL A 212 0.85 -1.83 21.97
CA VAL A 212 -0.49 -1.31 21.75
C VAL A 212 -1.07 -1.98 20.52
N VAL A 213 -2.27 -2.52 20.66
CA VAL A 213 -3.05 -3.07 19.54
C VAL A 213 -4.16 -2.09 19.22
N SER A 214 -4.19 -1.61 17.98
CA SER A 214 -5.12 -0.58 17.52
C SER A 214 -5.92 -1.11 16.32
N VAL A 215 -7.22 -0.83 16.30
CA VAL A 215 -8.14 -1.15 15.21
C VAL A 215 -8.55 0.14 14.52
N TYR A 216 -8.43 0.20 13.20
CA TYR A 216 -8.76 1.39 12.42
C TYR A 216 -9.92 1.14 11.45
N ASP A 217 -10.71 2.16 11.15
CA ASP A 217 -11.69 2.11 10.06
C ASP A 217 -11.02 2.33 8.69
N GLU A 218 -11.80 2.20 7.61
CA GLU A 218 -11.36 2.41 6.22
C GLU A 218 -10.85 3.84 5.93
N LYS A 219 -11.19 4.80 6.81
CA LYS A 219 -10.76 6.20 6.72
C LYS A 219 -9.52 6.47 7.60
N GLY A 220 -9.01 5.44 8.27
CA GLY A 220 -7.88 5.50 9.18
C GLY A 220 -8.20 6.09 10.55
N ASN A 221 -9.46 6.18 10.96
CA ASN A 221 -9.81 6.59 12.33
C ASN A 221 -9.66 5.43 13.30
N LEU A 222 -9.11 5.69 14.48
CA LEU A 222 -9.04 4.71 15.55
C LEU A 222 -10.46 4.35 16.03
N VAL A 223 -10.82 3.08 15.90
CA VAL A 223 -12.10 2.50 16.38
C VAL A 223 -11.92 1.98 17.80
N LYS A 224 -10.85 1.22 18.03
CA LYS A 224 -10.57 0.58 19.32
C LYS A 224 -9.08 0.47 19.56
N GLU A 225 -8.68 0.52 20.82
CA GLU A 225 -7.31 0.32 21.24
C GLU A 225 -7.24 -0.53 22.52
N MET A 226 -6.18 -1.32 22.63
CA MET A 226 -5.78 -2.05 23.83
C MET A 226 -4.31 -1.75 24.12
N SER A 227 -4.02 -1.25 25.33
CA SER A 227 -2.67 -1.01 25.83
C SER A 227 -2.22 -2.12 26.75
N PHE A 228 -0.96 -2.52 26.63
CA PHE A 228 -0.30 -3.48 27.52
C PHE A 228 0.71 -2.81 28.47
N GLU A 229 0.57 -1.49 28.72
CA GLU A 229 1.48 -0.72 29.58
C GLU A 229 1.66 -1.33 30.97
N ASP A 230 0.56 -1.76 31.59
CA ASP A 230 0.56 -2.35 32.93
C ASP A 230 0.64 -3.89 32.93
N TYR A 231 0.86 -4.51 31.76
CA TYR A 231 0.96 -5.97 31.68
C TYR A 231 2.22 -6.43 32.42
N LYS A 232 2.02 -7.04 33.58
CA LYS A 232 3.06 -7.74 34.32
C LYS A 232 2.91 -9.23 34.03
N LYS A 233 4.03 -9.89 33.74
CA LYS A 233 4.06 -11.35 33.73
C LYS A 233 3.73 -11.80 35.14
N ASP A 234 2.69 -12.63 35.30
CA ASP A 234 2.41 -13.26 36.59
C ASP A 234 3.68 -14.00 37.03
N GLU A 235 4.25 -13.60 38.16
CA GLU A 235 5.27 -14.39 38.84
C GLU A 235 4.57 -15.67 39.33
N GLU A 236 5.16 -16.82 38.99
CA GLU A 236 4.55 -18.16 39.04
C GLU A 236 3.69 -18.43 40.30
N LEU A 237 2.50 -19.00 40.09
CA LEU A 237 1.62 -19.60 41.11
C LEU A 237 2.19 -20.91 41.66
#